data_AF-B3QY98-F1
#
_entry.id   AF-B3QY98-F1
#
_cell.length_a   1.000
_cell.length_b   1.000
_cell.length_c   1.000
_cell.angle_alpha   90.00
_cell.angle_beta   90.00
_cell.angle_gamma   90.00
#
_symmetry.space_group_name_H-M   'P 1'
#
loop_
_entity.id
_entity.type
_entity.pdbx_description
1 polymer ?
#
loop_
_entity_poly.entity_id
_entity_poly.type
_entity_poly.pdbx_seq_one_letter_code
_entity_poly.pdbx_strand_id
1 'polypeptide(L)'
;MINEAQALRMNPILAHFNTVYNRLEHFWEHKNTERAIANISILVFLGTIFMIELGRHGFLPDSISRLLPKSHYYGVSLAFTLLLVVEIFGLIFGIANSVADAVGKQFEILSLILLRQSFKEFVHFKEPLDWAQASIPVLHILSDAAGGLIVFLLLGWYYHIQRHTTIVAEPSDKVNFIAAKKMVSLLLMMSFAIIGIQDLIKYINHEPTFDFFSTFYTVLVFSDVLLVLISLRYSASYQIVFRNSGFAVATVLIRLALTAPPYINVGLGLGAILFAIGTTYAYNIFENNQLERSQIEAPHGKRIDEVKQTTP
;
A
#
# COMPACT_ATOMS: atom_id res chain seq x y z
N MET A 1 -10.79 29.09 14.23
CA MET A 1 -10.34 28.43 12.99
C MET A 1 -8.85 28.64 12.85
N ILE A 2 -8.05 27.60 13.08
CA ILE A 2 -6.59 27.66 12.87
C ILE A 2 -6.34 26.86 11.58
N ASN A 3 -6.03 27.57 10.50
CA ASN A 3 -5.67 26.94 9.22
C ASN A 3 -4.37 26.12 9.39
N GLU A 4 -4.09 25.14 8.53
CA GLU A 4 -2.85 24.32 8.61
C GLU A 4 -1.59 25.20 8.72
N ALA A 5 -1.59 26.33 8.00
CA ALA A 5 -0.57 27.37 8.07
C ALA A 5 -0.43 28.06 9.45
N GLN A 6 -1.51 28.19 10.22
CA GLN A 6 -1.47 28.78 11.57
C GLN A 6 -1.04 27.75 12.63
N ALA A 7 -1.39 26.47 12.49
CA ALA A 7 -0.94 25.40 13.38
C ALA A 7 0.58 25.16 13.23
N LEU A 8 1.09 25.21 11.99
CA LEU A 8 2.52 25.16 11.69
C LEU A 8 3.28 26.39 12.19
N ARG A 9 2.64 27.57 12.24
CA ARG A 9 3.22 28.76 12.86
C ARG A 9 3.32 28.67 14.39
N MET A 10 2.45 27.90 15.05
CA MET A 10 2.39 27.82 16.51
C MET A 10 3.30 26.75 17.13
N ASN A 11 3.79 25.77 16.36
CA ASN A 11 4.71 24.75 16.89
C ASN A 11 5.87 24.45 15.90
N PRO A 12 7.11 24.89 16.19
CA PRO A 12 8.25 24.73 15.28
C PRO A 12 8.60 23.26 15.03
N ILE A 13 8.28 22.37 15.96
CA ILE A 13 8.52 20.92 15.83
C ILE A 13 7.61 20.33 14.75
N LEU A 14 6.32 20.67 14.76
CA LEU A 14 5.36 20.22 13.74
C LEU A 14 5.70 20.78 12.35
N ALA A 15 6.16 22.03 12.27
CA ALA A 15 6.61 22.64 11.03
C ALA A 15 7.84 21.94 10.43
N HIS A 16 8.80 21.57 11.28
CA HIS A 16 9.98 20.83 10.85
C HIS A 16 9.60 19.46 10.28
N PHE A 17 8.78 18.69 10.99
CA PHE A 17 8.34 17.37 10.53
C PHE A 17 7.57 17.44 9.21
N ASN A 18 6.66 18.41 9.06
CA ASN A 18 5.94 18.60 7.78
C ASN A 18 6.89 18.92 6.63
N THR A 19 7.91 19.74 6.86
CA THR A 19 8.87 20.11 5.81
C THR A 19 9.71 18.92 5.38
N VAL A 20 10.18 18.11 6.33
CA VAL A 20 10.95 16.89 6.05
C VAL A 20 10.09 15.89 5.27
N TYR A 21 8.86 15.64 5.73
CA TYR A 21 7.93 14.73 5.07
C TYR A 21 7.64 15.17 3.62
N ASN A 22 7.18 16.42 3.43
CA ASN A 22 6.82 16.92 2.10
C ASN A 22 8.01 16.89 1.13
N ARG A 23 9.24 17.12 1.62
CA ARG A 23 10.45 17.06 0.78
C ARG A 23 10.78 15.64 0.35
N LEU A 24 10.65 14.67 1.25
CA LEU A 24 10.89 13.26 0.95
C LEU A 24 9.82 12.70 0.02
N GLU A 25 8.55 13.03 0.28
CA GLU A 25 7.42 12.67 -0.59
C GLU A 25 7.59 13.25 -1.99
N HIS A 26 7.88 14.55 -2.12
CA HIS A 26 8.05 15.18 -3.43
C HIS A 26 9.25 14.62 -4.23
N PHE A 27 10.35 14.29 -3.54
CA PHE A 27 11.49 13.63 -4.16
C PHE A 27 11.12 12.22 -4.67
N TRP A 28 10.31 11.49 -3.89
CA TRP A 28 9.89 10.14 -4.23
C TRP A 28 8.89 10.10 -5.38
N GLU A 29 7.88 10.98 -5.37
CA GLU A 29 6.85 11.08 -6.43
C GLU A 29 7.36 11.69 -7.73
N HIS A 30 8.61 12.16 -7.77
CA HIS A 30 9.16 12.76 -8.96
C HIS A 30 9.30 11.74 -10.10
N LYS A 31 8.80 12.07 -11.30
CA LYS A 31 8.88 11.19 -12.49
C LYS A 31 10.30 10.74 -12.83
N ASN A 32 11.31 11.54 -12.47
CA ASN A 32 12.71 11.17 -12.69
C ASN A 32 13.17 10.07 -11.73
N THR A 33 12.69 10.08 -10.48
CA THR A 33 12.98 9.04 -9.48
C THR A 33 12.37 7.71 -9.91
N GLU A 34 11.11 7.73 -10.36
CA GLU A 34 10.43 6.54 -10.90
C GLU A 34 11.19 5.93 -12.10
N ARG A 35 11.60 6.77 -13.06
CA ARG A 35 12.41 6.34 -14.21
C ARG A 35 13.78 5.82 -13.80
N ALA A 36 14.45 6.48 -12.85
CA ALA A 36 15.75 6.05 -12.35
C ALA A 36 15.65 4.68 -11.68
N ILE A 37 14.65 4.46 -10.85
CA ILE A 37 14.35 3.17 -10.22
C ILE A 37 14.16 2.09 -11.28
N ALA A 38 13.31 2.33 -12.28
CA ALA A 38 13.07 1.36 -13.36
C ALA A 38 14.37 1.01 -14.11
N ASN A 39 15.18 2.02 -14.44
CA ASN A 39 16.47 1.82 -15.11
C ASN A 39 17.45 1.04 -14.23
N ILE A 40 17.51 1.32 -12.93
CA ILE A 40 18.35 0.58 -11.97
C ILE A 40 17.91 -0.87 -11.91
N SER A 41 16.61 -1.16 -11.80
CA SER A 41 16.09 -2.53 -11.80
C SER A 41 16.46 -3.30 -13.08
N ILE A 42 16.38 -2.65 -14.25
CA ILE A 42 16.80 -3.25 -15.53
C ILE A 42 18.31 -3.53 -15.54
N LEU A 43 19.13 -2.55 -15.13
CA LEU A 43 20.59 -2.71 -15.09
C LEU A 43 21.00 -3.83 -14.14
N VAL A 44 20.34 -3.93 -12.99
CA VAL A 44 20.60 -4.98 -12.01
C VAL A 44 20.18 -6.35 -12.54
N PHE A 45 19.03 -6.45 -13.21
CA PHE A 45 18.59 -7.68 -13.86
C PHE A 45 19.60 -8.16 -14.92
N LEU A 46 19.94 -7.28 -15.88
CA LEU A 46 20.88 -7.61 -16.96
C LEU A 46 22.29 -7.88 -16.42
N GLY A 47 22.75 -7.08 -15.46
CA GLY A 47 24.05 -7.26 -14.82
C GLY A 47 24.16 -8.57 -14.06
N THR A 48 23.08 -9.01 -13.41
CA THR A 48 23.04 -10.32 -12.71
C THR A 48 23.16 -11.46 -13.71
N ILE A 49 22.38 -11.43 -14.80
CA ILE A 49 22.49 -12.44 -15.88
C ILE A 49 23.90 -12.47 -16.47
N PHE A 50 24.45 -11.29 -16.79
CA PHE A 50 25.78 -11.17 -17.38
C PHE A 50 26.87 -11.73 -16.45
N MET A 51 26.81 -11.45 -15.15
CA MET A 51 27.76 -11.97 -14.17
C MET A 51 27.65 -13.49 -13.99
N ILE A 52 26.44 -14.03 -13.99
CA ILE A 52 26.22 -15.48 -13.91
C ILE A 52 26.84 -16.18 -15.12
N GLU A 53 26.64 -15.64 -16.32
CA GLU A 53 27.19 -16.23 -17.55
C GLU A 53 28.72 -16.14 -17.61
N LEU A 54 29.30 -15.00 -17.20
CA LEU A 54 30.76 -14.85 -17.05
C LEU A 54 31.34 -15.87 -16.06
N GLY A 55 30.65 -16.13 -14.95
CA GLY A 55 31.04 -17.14 -13.96
C GLY A 55 30.99 -18.55 -14.53
N ARG A 56 29.96 -18.88 -15.31
CA ARG A 56 29.83 -20.19 -15.97
C ARG A 56 30.93 -20.43 -17.01
N HIS A 57 31.38 -19.40 -17.71
CA HIS A 57 32.49 -19.49 -18.67
C HIS A 57 33.88 -19.47 -18.02
N GLY A 58 33.98 -19.34 -16.70
CA GLY A 58 35.26 -19.35 -15.99
C GLY A 58 36.08 -18.07 -16.13
N PHE A 59 35.47 -16.96 -16.57
CA PHE A 59 36.17 -15.67 -16.70
C PHE A 59 36.28 -14.90 -15.38
N LEU A 60 35.67 -15.39 -14.30
CA LEU A 60 35.69 -14.75 -12.98
C LEU A 60 36.64 -15.48 -12.02
N PRO A 61 37.38 -14.74 -11.17
CA PRO A 61 38.17 -15.35 -10.10
C PRO A 61 37.34 -16.28 -9.21
N ASP A 62 37.94 -17.39 -8.74
CA ASP A 62 37.26 -18.40 -7.91
C ASP A 62 36.59 -17.85 -6.65
N SER A 63 37.08 -16.73 -6.12
CA SER A 63 36.49 -16.03 -4.98
C SER A 63 35.13 -15.41 -5.32
N ILE A 64 34.99 -14.88 -6.54
CA ILE A 64 33.76 -14.21 -7.03
C ILE A 64 32.79 -15.25 -7.61
N SER A 65 33.31 -16.26 -8.33
CA SER A 65 32.48 -17.33 -8.90
C SER A 65 31.75 -18.16 -7.84
N ARG A 66 32.29 -18.25 -6.62
CA ARG A 66 31.64 -18.96 -5.49
C ARG A 66 30.50 -18.16 -4.85
N LEU A 67 30.51 -16.84 -4.98
CA LEU A 67 29.45 -15.95 -4.49
C LEU A 67 28.28 -15.85 -5.47
N LEU A 68 28.48 -16.24 -6.74
CA LEU A 68 27.48 -16.13 -7.78
C LEU A 68 26.44 -17.26 -7.71
N PRO A 69 25.14 -16.91 -7.75
CA PRO A 69 24.06 -17.87 -7.92
C PRO A 69 24.22 -18.64 -9.23
N LYS A 70 23.81 -19.92 -9.24
CA LYS A 70 23.97 -20.81 -10.39
C LYS A 70 22.87 -20.69 -11.45
N SER A 71 21.78 -20.01 -11.12
CA SER A 71 20.55 -19.96 -11.93
C SER A 71 20.26 -18.53 -12.39
N HIS A 72 19.96 -18.36 -13.67
CA HIS A 72 19.62 -17.06 -14.25
C HIS A 72 18.34 -16.47 -13.64
N TYR A 73 17.45 -17.32 -13.14
CA TYR A 73 16.22 -16.91 -12.46
C TYR A 73 16.49 -16.05 -11.21
N TYR A 74 17.69 -16.12 -10.62
CA TYR A 74 18.03 -15.25 -9.49
C TYR A 74 18.02 -13.76 -9.86
N GLY A 75 18.40 -13.41 -11.10
CA GLY A 75 18.32 -12.02 -11.58
C GLY A 75 16.88 -11.49 -11.57
N VAL A 76 15.92 -12.33 -11.91
CA VAL A 76 14.48 -12.01 -11.85
C VAL A 76 14.07 -11.69 -10.42
N SER A 77 14.39 -12.57 -9.46
CA SER A 77 14.04 -12.32 -8.05
C SER A 77 14.70 -11.06 -7.50
N LEU A 78 15.94 -10.75 -7.88
CA LEU A 78 16.63 -9.58 -7.36
C LEU A 78 16.02 -8.27 -7.89
N ALA A 79 15.61 -8.25 -9.17
CA ALA A 79 14.87 -7.13 -9.74
C ALA A 79 13.51 -6.92 -9.06
N PHE A 80 12.77 -8.00 -8.75
CA PHE A 80 11.51 -7.90 -8.02
C PHE A 80 11.70 -7.48 -6.56
N THR A 81 12.76 -7.92 -5.89
CA THR A 81 13.12 -7.44 -4.54
C THR A 81 13.35 -5.92 -4.54
N LEU A 82 14.02 -5.37 -5.55
CA LEU A 82 14.18 -3.92 -5.69
C LEU A 82 12.84 -3.21 -5.91
N LEU A 83 11.95 -3.77 -6.73
CA LEU A 83 10.62 -3.22 -6.93
C LEU A 83 9.76 -3.27 -5.66
N LEU A 84 9.87 -4.33 -4.84
CA LEU A 84 9.18 -4.44 -3.55
C LEU A 84 9.59 -3.33 -2.58
N VAL A 85 10.88 -2.97 -2.55
CA VAL A 85 11.36 -1.83 -1.74
C VAL A 85 10.63 -0.54 -2.14
N VAL A 86 10.48 -0.32 -3.45
CA VAL A 86 9.84 0.87 -3.99
C VAL A 86 8.36 0.92 -3.64
N GLU A 87 7.69 -0.23 -3.72
CA GLU A 87 6.28 -0.37 -3.32
C GLU A 87 6.09 -0.07 -1.83
N ILE A 88 7.00 -0.53 -0.97
CA ILE A 88 6.97 -0.25 0.45
C ILE A 88 7.04 1.26 0.72
N PHE A 89 7.96 1.98 0.08
CA PHE A 89 8.04 3.43 0.24
C PHE A 89 6.75 4.12 -0.23
N GLY A 90 6.23 3.75 -1.41
CA GLY A 90 4.96 4.30 -1.91
C GLY A 90 3.81 4.07 -0.93
N LEU A 91 3.85 2.95 -0.22
CA LEU A 91 2.87 2.60 0.77
C LEU A 91 3.06 3.30 2.14
N ILE A 92 4.30 3.56 2.57
CA ILE A 92 4.59 4.43 3.73
C ILE A 92 4.07 5.86 3.48
N PHE A 93 4.28 6.39 2.27
CA PHE A 93 3.76 7.72 1.90
C PHE A 93 2.23 7.69 1.75
N GLY A 94 1.68 6.64 1.13
CA GLY A 94 0.24 6.48 0.92
C GLY A 94 -0.60 6.44 2.22
N ILE A 95 -0.01 6.06 3.35
CA ILE A 95 -0.64 6.10 4.68
C ILE A 95 -1.09 7.52 5.07
N ALA A 96 -0.45 8.58 4.56
CA ALA A 96 -0.83 9.96 4.87
C ALA A 96 -2.11 10.44 4.15
N ASN A 97 -2.53 9.74 3.10
CA ASN A 97 -3.71 10.10 2.32
C ASN A 97 -5.02 9.71 3.02
N SER A 98 -6.16 10.16 2.47
CA SER A 98 -7.50 9.86 3.02
C SER A 98 -7.68 8.34 3.17
N VAL A 99 -8.28 7.87 4.28
CA VAL A 99 -8.34 6.43 4.61
C VAL A 99 -9.07 5.64 3.52
N ALA A 100 -10.10 6.21 2.92
CA ALA A 100 -10.92 5.57 1.89
C ALA A 100 -10.22 5.52 0.52
N ASP A 101 -9.50 6.58 0.14
CA ASP A 101 -8.73 6.61 -1.12
C ASP A 101 -7.46 5.76 -1.00
N ALA A 102 -6.85 5.74 0.19
CA ALA A 102 -5.68 4.93 0.50
C ALA A 102 -5.97 3.43 0.39
N VAL A 103 -7.15 2.96 0.84
CA VAL A 103 -7.51 1.54 0.75
C VAL A 103 -7.63 1.06 -0.71
N GLY A 104 -8.29 1.83 -1.58
CA GLY A 104 -8.35 1.50 -3.01
C GLY A 104 -6.95 1.38 -3.63
N LYS A 105 -6.08 2.35 -3.32
CA LYS A 105 -4.68 2.33 -3.79
C LYS A 105 -3.89 1.14 -3.24
N GLN A 106 -4.16 0.73 -2.00
CA GLN A 106 -3.55 -0.46 -1.41
C GLN A 106 -4.00 -1.75 -2.11
N PHE A 107 -5.24 -1.84 -2.59
CA PHE A 107 -5.67 -2.97 -3.42
C PHE A 107 -5.03 -2.97 -4.80
N GLU A 108 -4.80 -1.80 -5.42
CA GLU A 108 -4.00 -1.73 -6.66
C GLU A 108 -2.60 -2.32 -6.41
N ILE A 109 -1.93 -1.85 -5.35
CA ILE A 109 -0.59 -2.30 -4.96
C ILE A 109 -0.61 -3.81 -4.67
N LEU A 110 -1.58 -4.31 -3.90
CA LEU A 110 -1.71 -5.73 -3.59
C LEU A 110 -1.88 -6.57 -4.86
N SER A 111 -2.74 -6.15 -5.79
CA SER A 111 -2.97 -6.88 -7.05
C SER A 111 -1.69 -6.97 -7.89
N LEU A 112 -0.91 -5.89 -7.95
CA LEU A 112 0.37 -5.86 -8.64
C LEU A 112 1.42 -6.70 -7.92
N ILE A 113 1.46 -6.68 -6.59
CA ILE A 113 2.39 -7.50 -5.81
C ILE A 113 2.11 -8.99 -6.01
N LEU A 114 0.84 -9.42 -5.98
CA LEU A 114 0.48 -10.81 -6.25
C LEU A 114 0.92 -11.23 -7.66
N LEU A 115 0.67 -10.41 -8.68
CA LEU A 115 1.18 -10.68 -10.03
C LEU A 115 2.70 -10.78 -10.06
N ARG A 116 3.42 -9.93 -9.31
CA ARG A 116 4.89 -9.94 -9.23
C ARG A 116 5.43 -11.15 -8.45
N GLN A 117 4.76 -11.57 -7.39
CA GLN A 117 5.12 -12.76 -6.61
C GLN A 117 5.09 -14.02 -7.47
N SER A 118 4.16 -14.11 -8.42
CA SER A 118 4.15 -15.20 -9.40
C SER A 118 5.48 -15.30 -10.18
N PHE A 119 6.16 -14.19 -10.47
CA PHE A 119 7.47 -14.26 -11.13
C PHE A 119 8.63 -14.65 -10.21
N LYS A 120 8.47 -14.51 -8.88
CA LYS A 120 9.52 -14.88 -7.92
C LYS A 120 9.68 -16.40 -7.79
N GLU A 121 8.59 -17.14 -7.99
CA GLU A 121 8.59 -18.61 -7.95
C GLU A 121 9.46 -19.24 -9.05
N PHE A 122 9.84 -18.49 -10.08
CA PHE A 122 10.77 -18.97 -11.12
C PHE A 122 12.15 -19.34 -10.57
N VAL A 123 12.59 -18.75 -9.45
CA VAL A 123 13.86 -19.11 -8.81
C VAL A 123 13.90 -20.58 -8.37
N HIS A 124 12.74 -21.18 -8.10
CA HIS A 124 12.64 -22.58 -7.71
C HIS A 124 12.77 -23.55 -8.90
N PHE A 125 12.79 -23.05 -10.15
CA PHE A 125 13.06 -23.88 -11.31
C PHE A 125 14.54 -24.22 -11.46
N LYS A 126 14.81 -25.48 -11.84
CA LYS A 126 16.13 -25.94 -12.24
C LYS A 126 16.34 -25.74 -13.74
N GLU A 127 17.60 -25.54 -14.13
CA GLU A 127 18.04 -25.55 -15.53
C GLU A 127 18.75 -26.90 -15.81
N PRO A 128 18.29 -27.74 -16.76
CA PRO A 128 17.08 -27.65 -17.59
C PRO A 128 15.78 -28.00 -16.81
N LEU A 129 14.64 -27.58 -17.36
CA LEU A 129 13.34 -27.63 -16.69
C LEU A 129 12.85 -29.08 -16.48
N ASP A 130 12.79 -29.50 -15.21
CA ASP A 130 12.25 -30.80 -14.80
C ASP A 130 10.80 -30.65 -14.33
N TRP A 131 9.87 -31.13 -15.16
CA TRP A 131 8.42 -31.04 -14.92
C TRP A 131 7.97 -31.74 -13.62
N ALA A 132 8.66 -32.79 -13.18
CA ALA A 132 8.29 -33.50 -11.94
C ALA A 132 8.48 -32.62 -10.70
N GLN A 133 9.47 -31.71 -10.74
CA GLN A 133 9.80 -30.78 -9.65
C GLN A 133 9.18 -29.39 -9.84
N ALA A 134 8.68 -29.08 -11.05
CA ALA A 134 8.07 -27.79 -11.38
C ALA A 134 6.60 -27.66 -10.94
N SER A 135 5.93 -28.76 -10.60
CA SER A 135 4.48 -28.78 -10.32
C SER A 135 4.06 -27.85 -9.17
N ILE A 136 4.78 -27.85 -8.05
CA ILE A 136 4.48 -27.01 -6.89
C ILE A 136 4.71 -25.52 -7.19
N PRO A 137 5.88 -25.08 -7.69
CA PRO A 137 6.08 -23.68 -8.09
C PRO A 137 5.03 -23.20 -9.10
N VAL A 138 4.66 -24.02 -10.09
CA VAL A 138 3.63 -23.65 -11.08
C VAL A 138 2.27 -23.39 -10.43
N LEU A 139 1.89 -24.15 -9.41
CA LEU A 139 0.65 -23.90 -8.66
C LEU A 139 0.70 -22.60 -7.86
N HIS A 140 1.85 -22.26 -7.26
CA HIS A 140 2.04 -20.95 -6.60
C HIS A 140 1.91 -19.81 -7.61
N ILE A 141 2.56 -19.92 -8.77
CA ILE A 141 2.46 -18.95 -9.87
C ILE A 141 1.00 -18.73 -10.26
N LEU A 142 0.26 -19.83 -10.48
CA LEU A 142 -1.12 -19.77 -10.91
C LEU A 142 -2.03 -19.17 -9.83
N SER A 143 -1.81 -19.55 -8.57
CA SER A 143 -2.53 -19.00 -7.42
C SER A 143 -2.34 -17.50 -7.33
N ASP A 144 -1.10 -17.02 -7.30
CA ASP A 144 -0.78 -15.60 -7.14
C ASP A 144 -1.25 -14.78 -8.35
N ALA A 145 -1.06 -15.28 -9.56
CA ALA A 145 -1.50 -14.60 -10.78
C ALA A 145 -3.03 -14.51 -10.86
N ALA A 146 -3.74 -15.62 -10.57
CA ALA A 146 -5.20 -15.62 -10.54
C ALA A 146 -5.74 -14.75 -9.40
N GLY A 147 -5.12 -14.81 -8.22
CA GLY A 147 -5.45 -13.97 -7.07
C GLY A 147 -5.33 -12.49 -7.39
N GLY A 148 -4.19 -12.07 -7.96
CA GLY A 148 -3.96 -10.69 -8.40
C GLY A 148 -5.00 -10.22 -9.42
N LEU A 149 -5.34 -11.05 -10.40
CA LEU A 149 -6.37 -10.75 -11.40
C LEU A 149 -7.77 -10.59 -10.75
N ILE A 150 -8.16 -11.50 -9.86
CA ILE A 150 -9.47 -11.43 -9.19
C ILE A 150 -9.55 -10.18 -8.29
N VAL A 151 -8.51 -9.89 -7.52
CA VAL A 151 -8.44 -8.66 -6.71
C VAL A 151 -8.58 -7.42 -7.60
N PHE A 152 -7.91 -7.39 -8.76
CA PHE A 152 -8.02 -6.29 -9.71
C PHE A 152 -9.45 -6.13 -10.28
N LEU A 153 -10.12 -7.23 -10.61
CA LEU A 153 -11.51 -7.20 -11.07
C LEU A 153 -12.47 -6.69 -9.97
N LEU A 154 -12.32 -7.20 -8.75
CA LEU A 154 -13.10 -6.77 -7.59
C LEU A 154 -12.84 -5.30 -7.25
N LEU A 155 -11.62 -4.81 -7.48
CA LEU A 155 -11.27 -3.40 -7.31
C LEU A 155 -12.03 -2.50 -8.28
N GLY A 156 -12.20 -2.92 -9.54
CA GLY A 156 -13.06 -2.23 -10.50
C GLY A 156 -14.49 -2.07 -9.97
N TRP A 157 -15.02 -3.10 -9.32
CA TRP A 157 -16.33 -3.02 -8.67
C TRP A 157 -16.30 -2.10 -7.43
N TYR A 158 -15.30 -2.23 -6.56
CA TYR A 158 -15.13 -1.34 -5.40
C TYR A 158 -15.18 0.15 -5.80
N TYR A 159 -14.43 0.54 -6.83
CA TYR A 159 -14.44 1.93 -7.32
C TYR A 159 -15.78 2.37 -7.91
N HIS A 160 -16.52 1.45 -8.53
CA HIS A 160 -17.86 1.74 -9.04
C HIS A 160 -18.83 2.13 -7.89
N ILE A 161 -18.79 1.39 -6.77
CA ILE A 161 -19.66 1.65 -5.61
C ILE A 161 -19.22 2.89 -4.82
N GLN A 162 -17.91 3.12 -4.71
CA GLN A 162 -17.35 4.24 -3.94
C GLN A 162 -17.58 5.61 -4.60
N ARG A 163 -17.71 5.68 -5.93
CA ARG A 163 -17.85 6.94 -6.69
C ARG A 163 -19.04 7.81 -6.27
N HIS A 164 -19.98 7.30 -5.49
CA HIS A 164 -21.19 8.01 -5.06
C HIS A 164 -21.06 8.72 -3.70
N THR A 165 -19.92 8.57 -3.00
CA THR A 165 -19.79 9.05 -1.62
C THR A 165 -18.55 9.93 -1.42
N THR A 166 -18.59 11.15 -1.95
CA THR A 166 -17.58 12.17 -1.62
C THR A 166 -17.93 12.80 -0.28
N ILE A 167 -17.25 12.35 0.78
CA ILE A 167 -17.49 12.85 2.14
C ILE A 167 -16.85 14.23 2.28
N VAL A 168 -17.69 15.26 2.36
CA VAL A 168 -17.28 16.58 2.85
C VAL A 168 -17.08 16.46 4.36
N ALA A 169 -15.87 16.09 4.79
CA ALA A 169 -15.51 16.12 6.21
C ALA A 169 -15.35 17.58 6.69
N GLU A 170 -15.91 17.86 7.88
CA GLU A 170 -15.86 19.13 8.60
C GLU A 170 -14.41 19.69 8.74
N PRO A 171 -14.18 21.01 8.63
CA PRO A 171 -12.85 21.57 8.36
C PRO A 171 -11.89 21.61 9.55
N SER A 172 -12.37 21.62 10.80
CA SER A 172 -11.54 22.02 11.95
C SER A 172 -10.65 20.94 12.56
N ASP A 173 -11.01 19.65 12.45
CA ASP A 173 -10.20 18.54 13.03
C ASP A 173 -9.25 17.88 12.03
N LYS A 174 -9.32 18.27 10.75
CA LYS A 174 -8.45 17.73 9.68
C LYS A 174 -6.97 17.99 9.93
N VAL A 175 -6.61 19.17 10.44
CA VAL A 175 -5.20 19.59 10.56
C VAL A 175 -4.43 18.70 11.54
N ASN A 176 -5.00 18.41 12.70
CA ASN A 176 -4.35 17.57 13.72
C ASN A 176 -4.27 16.10 13.28
N PHE A 177 -5.29 15.61 12.58
CA PHE A 177 -5.28 14.25 12.02
C PHE A 177 -4.24 14.11 10.91
N ILE A 178 -4.13 15.09 10.00
CA ILE A 178 -3.09 15.12 8.95
C ILE A 178 -1.69 15.16 9.57
N ALA A 179 -1.48 16.01 10.58
CA ALA A 179 -0.19 16.08 11.28
C ALA A 179 0.17 14.75 11.98
N ALA A 180 -0.79 14.09 12.62
CA ALA A 180 -0.58 12.78 13.24
C ALA A 180 -0.19 11.72 12.20
N LYS A 181 -0.84 11.70 11.03
CA LYS A 181 -0.47 10.80 9.93
C LYS A 181 0.95 11.01 9.43
N LYS A 182 1.35 12.27 9.22
CA LYS A 182 2.72 12.61 8.77
C LYS A 182 3.76 12.18 9.79
N MET A 183 3.49 12.35 11.08
CA MET A 183 4.36 11.87 12.15
C MET A 183 4.50 10.34 12.16
N VAL A 184 3.39 9.61 12.02
CA VAL A 184 3.41 8.13 11.93
C VAL A 184 4.20 7.67 10.71
N SER A 185 4.03 8.30 9.55
CA SER A 185 4.77 7.97 8.33
C SER A 185 6.28 8.20 8.48
N LEU A 186 6.69 9.29 9.15
CA LEU A 186 8.11 9.53 9.46
C LEU A 186 8.69 8.49 10.43
N LEU A 187 7.94 8.10 11.46
CA LEU A 187 8.35 7.03 12.38
C LEU A 187 8.48 5.69 11.66
N LEU A 188 7.57 5.39 10.75
CA LEU A 188 7.63 4.21 9.88
C LEU A 188 8.89 4.22 9.01
N MET A 189 9.19 5.34 8.36
CA MET A 189 10.39 5.47 7.54
C MET A 189 11.69 5.34 8.36
N MET A 190 11.70 5.88 9.59
CA MET A 190 12.80 5.67 10.53
C MET A 190 12.94 4.18 10.91
N SER A 191 11.82 3.50 11.22
CA SER A 191 11.84 2.07 11.54
C SER A 191 12.32 1.22 10.36
N PHE A 192 11.93 1.56 9.13
CA PHE A 192 12.41 0.92 7.90
C PHE A 192 13.94 1.01 7.80
N ALA A 193 14.49 2.21 7.99
CA ALA A 193 15.93 2.44 7.96
C ALA A 193 16.67 1.66 9.06
N ILE A 194 16.13 1.63 10.29
CA ILE A 194 16.73 0.90 11.41
C ILE A 194 16.77 -0.60 11.12
N ILE A 195 15.65 -1.20 10.73
CA ILE A 195 15.56 -2.64 10.41
C ILE A 195 16.52 -2.96 9.26
N GLY A 196 16.59 -2.10 8.24
CA GLY A 196 17.43 -2.31 7.06
C GLY A 196 18.93 -2.22 7.38
N ILE A 197 19.33 -1.25 8.20
CA ILE A 197 20.72 -1.11 8.65
C ILE A 197 21.11 -2.32 9.53
N GLN A 198 20.24 -2.75 10.44
CA GLN A 198 20.52 -3.92 11.28
C GLN A 198 20.67 -5.20 10.44
N ASP A 199 19.78 -5.40 9.47
CA ASP A 199 19.85 -6.56 8.57
C ASP A 199 21.12 -6.52 7.70
N LEU A 200 21.50 -5.34 7.21
CA LEU A 200 22.73 -5.15 6.44
C LEU A 200 23.99 -5.41 7.29
N ILE A 201 24.03 -4.94 8.54
CA ILE A 201 25.15 -5.21 9.46
C ILE A 201 25.29 -6.72 9.68
N LYS A 202 24.18 -7.42 9.91
CA LYS A 202 24.18 -8.88 10.06
C LYS A 202 24.64 -9.61 8.82
N TYR A 203 24.16 -9.19 7.65
CA TYR A 203 24.57 -9.73 6.37
C TYR A 203 26.09 -9.62 6.17
N ILE A 204 26.67 -8.45 6.48
CA ILE A 204 28.12 -8.22 6.41
C ILE A 204 28.86 -9.10 7.43
N ASN A 205 28.32 -9.27 8.63
CA ASN A 205 28.89 -10.10 9.69
C ASN A 205 28.69 -11.62 9.47
N HIS A 206 28.07 -12.04 8.36
CA HIS A 206 27.72 -13.44 8.07
C HIS A 206 26.84 -14.09 9.15
N GLU A 207 26.07 -13.27 9.87
CA GLU A 207 25.07 -13.73 10.83
C GLU A 207 23.75 -14.09 10.13
N PRO A 208 22.90 -14.93 10.75
CA PRO A 208 21.55 -15.14 10.26
C PRO A 208 20.80 -13.80 10.15
N THR A 209 20.52 -13.39 8.91
CA THR A 209 19.72 -12.21 8.60
C THR A 209 18.27 -12.44 8.98
N PHE A 210 17.54 -11.35 9.20
CA PHE A 210 16.10 -11.42 9.41
C PHE A 210 15.39 -11.45 8.07
N ASP A 211 14.13 -11.88 8.04
CA ASP A 211 13.27 -11.52 6.91
C ASP A 211 12.89 -10.05 7.06
N PHE A 212 13.73 -9.18 6.46
CA PHE A 212 13.58 -7.73 6.47
C PHE A 212 12.16 -7.30 6.09
N PHE A 213 11.62 -7.87 5.02
CA PHE A 213 10.30 -7.50 4.50
C PHE A 213 9.19 -7.95 5.45
N SER A 214 9.22 -9.20 5.91
CA SER A 214 8.21 -9.73 6.85
C SER A 214 8.18 -8.94 8.16
N THR A 215 9.36 -8.58 8.68
CA THR A 215 9.50 -7.76 9.88
C THR A 215 8.89 -6.37 9.66
N PHE A 216 9.23 -5.74 8.53
CA PHE A 216 8.72 -4.40 8.23
C PHE A 216 7.20 -4.37 8.00
N TYR A 217 6.65 -5.34 7.28
CA TYR A 217 5.20 -5.46 7.09
C TYR A 217 4.46 -5.62 8.42
N THR A 218 5.03 -6.32 9.38
CA THR A 218 4.48 -6.41 10.74
C THR A 218 4.40 -5.04 11.39
N VAL A 219 5.45 -4.21 11.31
CA VAL A 219 5.45 -2.83 11.82
C VAL A 219 4.38 -1.98 11.13
N LEU A 220 4.18 -2.18 9.82
CA LEU A 220 3.10 -1.52 9.08
C LEU A 220 1.71 -1.91 9.59
N VAL A 221 1.45 -3.19 9.87
CA VAL A 221 0.18 -3.64 10.50
C VAL A 221 -0.11 -2.86 11.77
N PHE A 222 0.87 -2.79 12.69
CA PHE A 222 0.70 -2.08 13.96
C PHE A 222 0.48 -0.58 13.77
N SER A 223 1.15 0.02 12.79
CA SER A 223 1.00 1.44 12.48
C SER A 223 -0.38 1.75 11.89
N ASP A 224 -0.91 0.86 11.06
CA ASP A 224 -2.26 0.99 10.52
C ASP A 224 -3.30 0.91 11.65
N VAL A 225 -3.15 -0.04 12.59
CA VAL A 225 -3.99 -0.11 13.81
C VAL A 225 -3.88 1.16 14.65
N LEU A 226 -2.68 1.69 14.86
CA LEU A 226 -2.47 2.95 15.58
C LEU A 226 -3.23 4.11 14.92
N LEU A 227 -3.22 4.19 13.58
CA LEU A 227 -3.95 5.21 12.85
C LEU A 227 -5.47 5.10 13.00
N VAL A 228 -6.01 3.88 13.13
CA VAL A 228 -7.43 3.68 13.49
C VAL A 228 -7.73 4.32 14.83
N LEU A 229 -6.94 3.97 15.85
CA LEU A 229 -7.14 4.45 17.20
C LEU A 229 -7.04 5.99 17.27
N ILE A 230 -6.10 6.57 16.51
CA ILE A 230 -6.00 8.02 16.36
C ILE A 230 -7.26 8.58 15.67
N SER A 231 -7.76 7.94 14.61
CA SER A 231 -8.95 8.42 13.88
C SER A 231 -10.23 8.44 14.72
N LEU A 232 -10.37 7.51 15.68
CA LEU A 232 -11.51 7.46 16.61
C LEU A 232 -11.59 8.71 17.50
N ARG A 233 -10.47 9.39 17.73
CA ARG A 233 -10.42 10.63 18.51
C ARG A 233 -11.05 11.83 17.78
N TYR A 234 -11.20 11.76 16.46
CA TYR A 234 -11.53 12.91 15.60
C TYR A 234 -12.81 12.73 14.74
N SER A 235 -13.62 11.69 14.97
CA SER A 235 -14.88 11.47 14.22
C SER A 235 -16.10 11.42 15.15
N ALA A 236 -17.08 12.29 14.90
CA ALA A 236 -18.26 12.46 15.75
C ALA A 236 -19.50 11.64 15.32
N SER A 237 -19.49 11.00 14.15
CA SER A 237 -20.63 10.23 13.62
C SER A 237 -20.32 8.74 13.55
N TYR A 238 -21.22 7.90 14.10
CA TYR A 238 -21.07 6.45 14.14
C TYR A 238 -20.87 5.82 12.76
N GLN A 239 -21.58 6.29 11.73
CA GLN A 239 -21.49 5.75 10.36
C GLN A 239 -20.09 5.95 9.78
N ILE A 240 -19.52 7.13 9.99
CA ILE A 240 -18.16 7.48 9.54
C ILE A 240 -17.14 6.64 10.31
N VAL A 241 -17.33 6.48 11.63
CA VAL A 241 -16.47 5.65 12.48
C VAL A 241 -16.49 4.19 12.04
N PHE A 242 -17.67 3.62 11.78
CA PHE A 242 -17.80 2.23 11.33
C PHE A 242 -17.08 2.01 9.99
N ARG A 243 -17.32 2.88 9.00
CA ARG A 243 -16.67 2.76 7.69
C ARG A 243 -15.15 2.89 7.79
N ASN A 244 -14.65 3.89 8.51
CA ASN A 244 -13.21 4.09 8.68
C ASN A 244 -12.54 2.93 9.44
N SER A 245 -13.23 2.37 10.44
CA SER A 245 -12.75 1.18 11.16
C SER A 245 -12.72 -0.05 10.26
N GLY A 246 -13.76 -0.26 9.45
CA GLY A 246 -13.80 -1.36 8.48
C GLY A 246 -12.69 -1.24 7.42
N PHE A 247 -12.46 -0.04 6.90
CA PHE A 247 -11.34 0.21 5.98
C PHE A 247 -9.98 -0.09 6.59
N ALA A 248 -9.79 0.21 7.87
CA ALA A 248 -8.54 -0.14 8.51
C ALA A 248 -8.38 -1.63 8.79
N VAL A 249 -9.45 -2.36 9.09
CA VAL A 249 -9.42 -3.83 9.13
C VAL A 249 -9.04 -4.38 7.75
N ALA A 250 -9.60 -3.82 6.67
CA ALA A 250 -9.21 -4.19 5.31
C ALA A 250 -7.72 -3.93 5.05
N THR A 251 -7.19 -2.77 5.45
CA THR A 251 -5.75 -2.47 5.40
C THR A 251 -4.92 -3.49 6.16
N VAL A 252 -5.30 -3.86 7.37
CA VAL A 252 -4.60 -4.91 8.16
C VAL A 252 -4.62 -6.25 7.44
N LEU A 253 -5.75 -6.64 6.84
CA LEU A 253 -5.82 -7.88 6.06
C LEU A 253 -4.93 -7.84 4.81
N ILE A 254 -4.85 -6.70 4.11
CA ILE A 254 -3.90 -6.50 3.00
C ILE A 254 -2.47 -6.70 3.49
N ARG A 255 -2.10 -6.16 4.66
CA ARG A 255 -0.76 -6.33 5.23
C ARG A 255 -0.43 -7.78 5.54
N LEU A 256 -1.38 -8.49 6.15
CA LEU A 256 -1.23 -9.91 6.44
C LEU A 256 -1.12 -10.73 5.14
N ALA A 257 -1.82 -10.32 4.08
CA ALA A 257 -1.68 -10.95 2.77
C ALA A 257 -0.25 -10.82 2.21
N LEU A 258 0.42 -9.68 2.43
CA LEU A 258 1.78 -9.44 1.93
C LEU A 258 2.87 -10.28 2.63
N THR A 259 2.61 -10.76 3.85
CA THR A 259 3.54 -11.62 4.61
C THR A 259 3.18 -13.09 4.59
N ALA A 260 1.96 -13.42 4.14
CA ALA A 260 1.46 -14.78 4.14
C ALA A 260 2.13 -15.64 3.06
N PRO A 261 2.26 -16.95 3.30
CA PRO A 261 2.73 -17.89 2.28
C PRO A 261 1.74 -17.96 1.10
N PRO A 262 2.16 -18.55 -0.04
CA PRO A 262 1.30 -18.78 -1.19
C PRO A 262 -0.03 -19.44 -0.80
N TYR A 263 -1.07 -19.16 -1.57
CA TYR A 263 -2.49 -19.49 -1.31
C TYR A 263 -3.13 -18.69 -0.16
N ILE A 264 -2.44 -18.55 0.99
CA ILE A 264 -2.96 -17.78 2.14
C ILE A 264 -2.95 -16.29 1.84
N ASN A 265 -1.88 -15.80 1.19
CA ASN A 265 -1.78 -14.43 0.68
C ASN A 265 -2.99 -14.05 -0.19
N VAL A 266 -3.35 -14.89 -1.15
CA VAL A 266 -4.49 -14.69 -2.05
C VAL A 266 -5.79 -14.72 -1.29
N GLY A 267 -5.98 -15.70 -0.40
CA GLY A 267 -7.19 -15.80 0.43
C GLY A 267 -7.41 -14.57 1.30
N LEU A 268 -6.36 -14.06 1.95
CA LEU A 268 -6.42 -12.84 2.75
C LEU A 268 -6.69 -11.60 1.88
N GLY A 269 -6.08 -11.51 0.71
CA GLY A 269 -6.32 -10.42 -0.24
C GLY A 269 -7.76 -10.36 -0.75
N LEU A 270 -8.32 -11.53 -1.11
CA LEU A 270 -9.72 -11.66 -1.51
C LEU A 270 -10.67 -11.34 -0.35
N GLY A 271 -10.38 -11.85 0.85
CA GLY A 271 -11.15 -11.53 2.05
C GLY A 271 -11.16 -10.03 2.35
N ALA A 272 -10.00 -9.37 2.23
CA ALA A 272 -9.84 -7.95 2.45
C ALA A 272 -10.70 -7.11 1.50
N ILE A 273 -10.66 -7.40 0.18
CA ILE A 273 -11.41 -6.60 -0.80
C ILE A 273 -12.91 -6.83 -0.72
N LEU A 274 -13.35 -8.06 -0.48
CA LEU A 274 -14.76 -8.37 -0.24
C LEU A 274 -15.27 -7.66 1.03
N PHE A 275 -14.45 -7.63 2.08
CA PHE A 275 -14.79 -6.91 3.31
C PHE A 275 -14.88 -5.39 3.10
N ALA A 276 -13.97 -4.80 2.33
CA ALA A 276 -14.00 -3.38 1.98
C ALA A 276 -15.24 -3.02 1.12
N ILE A 277 -15.58 -3.86 0.15
CA ILE A 277 -16.81 -3.73 -0.66
C ILE A 277 -18.05 -3.81 0.25
N GLY A 278 -18.11 -4.81 1.14
CA GLY A 278 -19.22 -4.98 2.09
C GLY A 278 -19.37 -3.78 3.03
N THR A 279 -18.27 -3.24 3.54
CA THR A 279 -18.25 -2.04 4.39
C THR A 279 -18.78 -0.83 3.63
N THR A 280 -18.36 -0.65 2.37
CA THR A 280 -18.80 0.47 1.52
C THR A 280 -20.28 0.37 1.20
N TYR A 281 -20.74 -0.83 0.84
CA TYR A 281 -22.14 -1.10 0.56
C TYR A 281 -23.04 -0.84 1.77
N ALA A 282 -22.66 -1.35 2.95
CA ALA A 282 -23.39 -1.11 4.19
C ALA A 282 -23.50 0.39 4.50
N TYR A 283 -22.38 1.13 4.38
CA TYR A 283 -22.37 2.58 4.61
C TYR A 283 -23.33 3.33 3.67
N ASN A 284 -23.31 3.02 2.37
CA ASN A 284 -24.16 3.68 1.37
C ASN A 284 -25.67 3.45 1.65
N ILE A 285 -26.06 2.26 2.13
CA ILE A 285 -27.45 1.97 2.51
C ILE A 285 -27.91 2.86 3.67
N PHE A 286 -27.08 2.99 4.70
CA PHE A 286 -27.43 3.80 5.87
C PHE A 286 -27.51 5.29 5.54
N GLU A 287 -26.64 5.79 4.66
CA GLU A 287 -26.67 7.19 4.20
C GLU A 287 -27.95 7.48 3.38
N ASN A 288 -28.31 6.61 2.42
CA ASN A 288 -29.53 6.82 1.63
C ASN A 288 -30.80 6.80 2.49
N ASN A 289 -30.88 5.91 3.47
CA ASN A 289 -32.01 5.85 4.42
C ASN A 289 -32.14 7.12 5.29
N GLN A 290 -31.03 7.80 5.60
CA GLN A 290 -31.08 9.07 6.32
C GLN A 290 -31.56 10.22 5.43
N LEU A 291 -31.08 10.28 4.18
CA LEU A 291 -31.54 11.27 3.19
C LEU A 291 -33.05 11.14 2.94
N GLU A 292 -33.56 9.91 2.79
CA GLU A 292 -35.00 9.67 2.64
C GLU A 292 -35.80 10.12 3.86
N ARG A 293 -35.34 9.83 5.09
CA ARG A 293 -36.02 10.31 6.31
C ARG A 293 -36.01 11.83 6.43
N SER A 294 -34.89 12.49 6.12
CA SER A 294 -34.79 13.95 6.16
C SER A 294 -35.67 14.63 5.10
N GLN A 295 -35.90 14.00 3.94
CA GLN A 295 -36.83 14.49 2.91
C GLN A 295 -38.30 14.29 3.31
N ILE A 296 -38.61 13.21 4.04
CA ILE A 296 -39.97 12.92 4.53
C ILE A 296 -40.34 13.83 5.72
N GLU A 297 -39.38 14.17 6.58
CA GLU A 297 -39.59 15.04 7.76
C GLU A 297 -39.51 16.55 7.43
N ALA A 298 -39.06 16.92 6.22
CA ALA A 298 -39.12 18.31 5.76
C ALA A 298 -40.60 18.72 5.54
N PRO A 299 -41.12 19.76 6.24
CA PRO A 299 -42.51 20.15 6.08
C PRO A 299 -42.75 20.57 4.63
N HIS A 300 -43.77 19.96 4.01
CA HIS A 300 -44.38 20.42 2.76
C HIS A 300 -44.70 21.91 2.87
N GLY A 301 -43.81 22.79 2.40
CA GLY A 301 -43.87 24.18 2.82
C GLY A 301 -42.97 25.14 2.07
N LYS A 302 -42.99 25.10 0.73
CA LYS A 302 -43.25 26.28 -0.13
C LYS A 302 -43.09 25.89 -1.59
N ARG A 303 -44.25 25.78 -2.24
CA ARG A 303 -44.39 25.77 -3.70
C ARG A 303 -43.78 27.05 -4.25
N ILE A 304 -42.96 26.90 -5.26
CA ILE A 304 -42.35 27.96 -6.06
C ILE A 304 -43.48 28.67 -6.80
N ASP A 305 -44.02 29.76 -6.26
CA ASP A 305 -44.98 30.63 -6.97
C ASP A 305 -44.85 32.08 -6.45
N GLU A 306 -43.65 32.66 -6.47
CA GLU A 306 -43.52 34.10 -6.19
C GLU A 306 -42.25 34.71 -6.80
N VAL A 307 -42.04 34.52 -8.12
CA VAL A 307 -41.21 35.44 -8.92
C VAL A 307 -41.84 35.60 -10.30
N LYS A 308 -43.06 36.15 -10.32
CA LYS A 308 -43.54 36.85 -11.52
C LYS A 308 -44.21 38.14 -11.05
N GLN A 309 -43.66 39.24 -11.56
CA GLN A 309 -44.19 40.60 -11.47
C GLN A 309 -44.16 41.24 -10.08
N THR A 310 -43.13 42.05 -9.85
CA THR A 310 -43.31 43.49 -9.59
C THR A 310 -41.92 44.12 -9.51
N THR A 311 -41.53 44.89 -10.51
CA THR A 311 -41.07 46.29 -10.36
C THR A 311 -40.85 46.92 -11.74
N PRO A 312 -41.00 48.26 -11.84
CA PRO A 312 -41.69 48.96 -12.94
C PRO A 312 -40.88 49.19 -14.20
#